data_AF-A0A351WVB9-F1
#
_entry.id   AF-A0A351WVB9-F1
#
_cell.length_a   1.000
_cell.length_b   1.000
_cell.length_c   1.000
_cell.angle_alpha   90.00
_cell.angle_beta   90.00
_cell.angle_gamma   90.00
#
_symmetry.space_group_name_H-M   'P 1'
#
loop_
_entity.id
_entity.type
_entity.pdbx_description
1 polymer ?
#
loop_
_entity_poly.entity_id
_entity_poly.type
_entity_poly.pdbx_seq_one_letter_code
_entity_poly.pdbx_strand_id
1 'polypeptide(L)'
;MPRIAYPPERTIIVIDPDIPEANQLVFFEADNAGSTDIRWKLNGEVLPPGEQGRRWAPRPGKYDLALADNAGKVQDTVSFEVRGDVARHGDVTTRF
;
A
#
# COMPACT_ATOMS: atom_id res chain seq x y z
N MET A 1 12.92 -4.06 -17.02
CA MET A 1 13.13 -4.18 -15.56
C MET A 1 11.79 -3.91 -14.88
N PRO A 2 11.40 -4.70 -13.87
CA PRO A 2 10.17 -4.46 -13.14
C PRO A 2 10.18 -3.05 -12.53
N ARG A 3 9.06 -2.33 -12.62
CA ARG A 3 8.92 -0.97 -12.11
C ARG A 3 7.61 -0.83 -11.36
N ILE A 4 7.58 -0.07 -10.28
CA ILE A 4 6.35 0.25 -9.55
C ILE A 4 5.50 1.19 -10.41
N ALA A 5 4.32 0.73 -10.77
CA ALA A 5 3.32 1.50 -11.53
C ALA A 5 2.41 2.29 -10.58
N TYR A 6 2.06 1.69 -9.44
CA TYR A 6 1.27 2.36 -8.41
C TYR A 6 1.63 1.90 -6.98
N PRO A 7 1.74 2.83 -6.02
CA PRO A 7 1.73 4.29 -6.21
C PRO A 7 3.00 4.80 -6.92
N PRO A 8 2.93 5.82 -7.79
CA PRO A 8 4.13 6.47 -8.28
C PRO A 8 4.84 7.30 -7.19
N GLU A 9 6.09 7.66 -7.45
CA GLU A 9 6.91 8.49 -6.56
C GLU A 9 6.18 9.79 -6.13
N ARG A 10 6.23 10.09 -4.82
CA ARG A 10 5.61 11.24 -4.16
C ARG A 10 4.07 11.29 -4.25
N THR A 11 3.42 10.14 -4.43
CA THR A 11 1.96 10.05 -4.32
C THR A 11 1.49 10.44 -2.92
N ILE A 12 0.34 11.13 -2.85
CA ILE A 12 -0.41 11.37 -1.62
C ILE A 12 -1.73 10.61 -1.73
N ILE A 13 -1.94 9.65 -0.85
CA ILE A 13 -3.20 8.90 -0.70
C ILE A 13 -3.97 9.52 0.46
N VAL A 14 -5.28 9.70 0.32
CA VAL A 14 -6.14 10.24 1.37
C VAL A 14 -7.13 9.17 1.82
N ILE A 15 -7.20 8.94 3.13
CA ILE A 15 -8.22 8.12 3.77
C ILE A 15 -9.45 8.98 4.02
N ASP A 16 -10.60 8.52 3.54
CA ASP A 16 -11.90 9.16 3.69
C ASP A 16 -12.78 8.33 4.65
N PRO A 17 -13.10 8.82 5.86
CA PRO A 17 -13.83 8.07 6.88
C PRO A 17 -15.25 7.68 6.46
N ASP A 18 -15.84 8.33 5.46
CA ASP A 18 -17.17 7.98 4.96
C ASP A 18 -17.14 6.76 4.01
N ILE A 19 -15.96 6.40 3.50
CA ILE A 19 -15.77 5.20 2.66
C ILE A 19 -15.59 3.99 3.58
N PRO A 20 -16.33 2.88 3.39
CA PRO A 20 -16.10 1.65 4.16
C PRO A 20 -14.67 1.13 4.03
N GLU A 21 -14.07 0.62 5.11
CA GLU A 21 -12.66 0.15 5.11
C GLU A 21 -12.33 -0.83 3.97
N ALA A 22 -13.25 -1.73 3.64
CA ALA A 22 -13.08 -2.69 2.55
C ALA A 22 -12.92 -2.02 1.17
N ASN A 23 -13.42 -0.80 1.01
CA ASN A 23 -13.33 0.01 -0.21
C ASN A 23 -12.15 1.00 -0.17
N GLN A 24 -11.40 1.07 0.94
CA GLN A 24 -10.23 1.93 1.10
C GLN A 24 -8.90 1.19 0.82
N LEU A 25 -8.95 0.02 0.18
CA LEU A 25 -7.75 -0.77 -0.10
C LEU A 25 -6.91 -0.14 -1.21
N VAL A 26 -5.59 -0.16 -1.01
CA VAL A 26 -4.59 0.23 -1.99
C VAL A 26 -4.04 -1.03 -2.63
N PHE A 27 -4.00 -1.05 -3.97
CA PHE A 27 -3.48 -2.16 -4.73
C PHE A 27 -2.13 -1.78 -5.32
N PHE A 28 -1.05 -2.45 -4.90
CA PHE A 28 0.27 -2.22 -5.48
C PHE A 28 0.38 -2.85 -6.87
N GLU A 29 0.87 -2.07 -7.82
CA GLU A 29 0.97 -2.45 -9.21
C GLU A 29 2.40 -2.32 -9.71
N ALA A 30 2.83 -3.28 -10.52
CA ALA A 30 4.15 -3.27 -11.15
C ALA A 30 4.03 -3.53 -12.65
N ASP A 31 4.73 -2.73 -13.44
CA ASP A 31 4.93 -2.95 -14.85
C ASP A 31 6.08 -3.93 -15.08
N ASN A 32 6.03 -4.65 -16.21
CA ASN A 32 7.10 -5.55 -16.66
C ASN A 32 7.49 -6.64 -15.64
N ALA A 33 6.53 -7.06 -14.80
CA ALA A 33 6.72 -8.13 -13.80
C ALA A 33 6.61 -9.55 -14.39
N GLY A 34 6.12 -9.69 -15.63
CA GLY A 34 5.63 -10.96 -16.21
C GLY A 34 6.61 -12.13 -16.35
N SER A 35 7.90 -11.95 -16.06
CA SER A 35 8.91 -13.03 -16.08
C SER A 35 9.76 -13.14 -14.80
N THR A 36 9.54 -12.26 -13.82
CA THR A 36 10.33 -12.22 -12.58
C THR A 36 9.40 -12.41 -11.40
N ASP A 37 9.66 -13.43 -10.58
CA ASP A 37 9.08 -13.51 -9.25
C ASP A 37 9.55 -12.29 -8.43
N ILE A 38 8.62 -11.35 -8.27
CA ILE A 38 8.81 -10.12 -7.51
C ILE A 38 8.24 -10.27 -6.10
N ARG A 39 8.86 -9.59 -5.16
CA ARG A 39 8.37 -9.45 -3.78
C ARG A 39 8.23 -7.97 -3.45
N TRP A 40 7.06 -7.63 -2.93
CA TRP A 40 6.82 -6.31 -2.37
C TRP A 40 7.48 -6.21 -1.00
N LYS A 41 8.08 -5.05 -0.73
CA LYS A 41 8.54 -4.65 0.59
C LYS A 41 7.96 -3.30 0.95
N LEU A 42 7.38 -3.17 2.15
CA LEU A 42 6.89 -1.90 2.66
C LEU A 42 7.71 -1.52 3.89
N ASN A 43 8.36 -0.35 3.86
CA ASN A 43 9.27 0.11 4.92
C ASN A 43 10.35 -0.93 5.28
N GLY A 44 10.80 -1.70 4.29
CA GLY A 44 11.80 -2.77 4.45
C GLY A 44 11.23 -4.15 4.84
N GLU A 45 9.95 -4.24 5.23
CA GLU A 45 9.29 -5.50 5.58
C GLU A 45 8.74 -6.21 4.34
N VAL A 46 9.03 -7.51 4.19
CA VAL A 46 8.54 -8.33 3.06
C VAL A 46 7.06 -8.63 3.24
N LEU A 47 6.25 -8.30 2.23
CA LEU A 47 4.83 -8.61 2.22
C LEU A 47 4.54 -10.05 1.75
N PRO A 48 3.37 -10.61 2.08
CA PRO A 48 2.96 -11.93 1.60
C PRO A 48 3.03 -12.05 0.07
N PRO A 49 3.31 -13.24 -0.49
CA PRO A 49 3.32 -13.43 -1.94
C PRO A 49 1.92 -13.29 -2.55
N GLY A 50 1.87 -13.06 -3.87
CA GLY A 50 0.62 -13.10 -4.65
C GLY A 50 -0.30 -11.88 -4.44
N GLU A 51 -1.62 -12.10 -4.51
CA GLU A 51 -2.60 -11.02 -4.28
C GLU A 51 -2.55 -10.42 -2.88
N GLN A 52 -2.22 -11.22 -1.87
CA GLN A 52 -2.29 -10.77 -0.47
C GLN A 52 -1.27 -9.68 -0.15
N GLY A 53 -0.06 -9.73 -0.71
CA GLY A 53 0.91 -8.63 -0.57
C GLY A 53 0.65 -7.43 -1.46
N ARG A 54 -0.24 -7.54 -2.44
CA ARG A 54 -0.66 -6.42 -3.30
C ARG A 54 -1.81 -5.63 -2.70
N ARG A 55 -2.67 -6.28 -1.89
CA ARG A 55 -3.83 -5.67 -1.23
C ARG A 55 -3.44 -5.10 0.13
N TRP A 56 -3.22 -3.79 0.19
CA TRP A 56 -2.77 -3.12 1.39
C TRP A 56 -3.85 -2.23 1.99
N ALA A 57 -4.05 -2.33 3.30
CA ALA A 57 -4.91 -1.43 4.07
C ALA A 57 -4.07 -0.22 4.53
N PRO A 58 -4.32 0.99 3.98
CA PRO A 58 -3.50 2.15 4.28
C PRO A 58 -3.70 2.64 5.71
N ARG A 59 -2.65 3.19 6.31
CA ARG A 59 -2.72 3.95 7.56
C ARG A 59 -2.01 5.29 7.35
N PRO A 60 -2.39 6.37 8.06
CA PRO A 60 -1.69 7.64 7.94
C PRO A 60 -0.20 7.50 8.26
N GLY A 61 0.66 8.07 7.41
CA GLY A 61 2.10 7.94 7.55
C GLY A 61 2.87 8.11 6.24
N LYS A 62 4.20 8.06 6.32
CA LYS A 62 5.10 8.02 5.17
C LYS A 62 5.58 6.59 4.95
N TYR A 63 5.69 6.20 3.69
CA TYR A 63 5.98 4.84 3.28
C TYR A 63 7.00 4.80 2.16
N ASP A 64 7.88 3.82 2.24
CA ASP A 64 8.76 3.41 1.14
C ASP A 64 8.31 2.03 0.65
N LEU A 65 7.86 1.96 -0.60
CA LEU A 65 7.51 0.71 -1.26
C LEU A 65 8.66 0.32 -2.17
N ALA A 66 9.16 -0.89 -1.99
CA ALA A 66 10.20 -1.47 -2.82
C ALA A 66 9.69 -2.72 -3.54
N LEU A 67 10.14 -2.87 -4.77
CA LEU A 67 10.00 -4.06 -5.58
C LEU A 67 11.33 -4.80 -5.58
N ALA A 68 11.38 -6.02 -5.05
CA ALA A 68 12.59 -6.83 -5.00
C ALA A 68 12.44 -8.11 -5.83
N ASP A 69 13.54 -8.66 -6.34
CA ASP A 69 13.55 -10.00 -6.92
C ASP A 69 13.61 -11.09 -5.83
N ASN A 70 13.57 -12.37 -6.25
CA ASN A 70 13.68 -13.53 -5.35
C ASN A 70 15.00 -13.60 -4.56
N ALA A 71 16.09 -12.99 -5.04
CA ALA A 71 17.35 -12.90 -4.31
C ALA A 71 17.33 -11.76 -3.27
N GLY A 72 16.23 -10.99 -3.22
CA GLY A 72 16.05 -9.87 -2.31
C GLY A 72 16.66 -8.56 -2.81
N LYS A 73 17.23 -8.55 -4.02
CA LYS A 73 17.79 -7.34 -4.63
C LYS A 73 16.64 -6.43 -5.05
N VAL A 74 16.72 -5.17 -4.61
CA VAL A 74 15.75 -4.13 -4.97
C VAL A 74 15.92 -3.76 -6.44
N GLN A 75 14.81 -3.80 -7.17
CA GLN A 75 14.68 -3.48 -8.59
C GLN A 75 14.13 -2.06 -8.78
N ASP A 76 13.23 -1.62 -7.90
CA ASP A 76 12.67 -0.28 -7.89
C ASP A 76 12.17 0.10 -6.49
N THR A 77 12.14 1.40 -6.19
CA THR A 77 11.65 1.95 -4.93
C THR A 77 10.91 3.25 -5.20
N VAL A 78 9.79 3.44 -4.51
CA VAL A 78 9.05 4.71 -4.46
C VAL A 78 8.75 5.13 -3.03
N SER A 79 8.74 6.42 -2.78
CA SER A 79 8.26 7.01 -1.52
C SER A 79 6.87 7.64 -1.71
N PHE A 80 5.96 7.42 -0.77
CA PHE A 80 4.61 8.00 -0.80
C PHE A 80 4.09 8.34 0.61
N GLU A 81 3.04 9.14 0.67
CA GLU A 81 2.40 9.57 1.91
C GLU A 81 0.93 9.18 1.93
N VAL A 82 0.46 8.72 3.09
CA VAL A 82 -0.96 8.56 3.38
C VAL A 82 -1.37 9.63 4.40
N ARG A 83 -2.43 10.37 4.08
CA ARG A 83 -3.07 11.36 4.94
C ARG A 83 -4.50 10.96 5.25
N GLY A 84 -5.08 11.58 6.27
CA GLY A 84 -6.45 11.35 6.70
C GLY A 84 -6.51 11.19 8.21
N ASP A 85 -7.63 11.58 8.78
CA ASP A 85 -7.89 11.38 10.19
C ASP A 85 -8.52 10.01 10.39
N VAL A 86 -7.98 9.23 11.33
CA VAL A 86 -8.71 8.08 11.86
C VAL A 86 -9.76 8.66 12.80
N ALA A 87 -10.78 9.31 12.25
CA ALA A 87 -11.88 9.82 13.05
C ALA A 87 -12.44 8.62 13.81
N ARG A 88 -12.17 8.59 15.12
CA ARG A 88 -12.72 7.61 16.05
C ARG A 88 -14.22 7.58 15.79
N HIS A 89 -14.75 6.45 15.36
CA HIS A 89 -16.19 6.19 15.48
C HIS A 89 -16.53 6.34 16.96
N GLY A 90 -16.99 7.53 17.35
CA GLY A 90 -17.56 7.80 18.65
C GLY A 90 -18.88 7.07 18.72
N ASP A 91 -19.06 6.30 19.78
CA ASP A 91 -20.31 5.67 20.17
C ASP A 91 -21.49 6.64 19.99
N VAL A 92 -22.35 6.35 19.01
CA VAL A 92 -23.73 6.82 19.06
C VAL A 92 -24.51 5.76 19.84
N THR A 93 -24.42 5.83 21.17
CA THR A 93 -25.44 5.24 22.04
C THR A 93 -26.69 6.12 21.91
N THR A 94 -27.57 5.75 20.98
CA THR A 94 -28.95 6.24 20.99
C THR A 94 -29.68 5.55 22.13
N ARG A 95 -29.90 6.26 23.24
CA ARG A 95 -31.01 5.97 24.16
C ARG A 95 -32.18 6.89 23.78
N PHE A 96 -33.28 6.29 23.34
CA PHE A 96 -34.62 6.81 23.54
C PHE A 96 -35.38 5.81 24.42
#